data_AF-A0A4P8XM94-F1
#
_entry.id   AF-A0A4P8XM94-F1
#
_cell.length_a   1.000
_cell.length_b   1.000
_cell.length_c   1.000
_cell.angle_alpha   90.00
_cell.angle_beta   90.00
_cell.angle_gamma   90.00
#
_symmetry.space_group_name_H-M   'P 1'
#
loop_
_entity.id
_entity.type
_entity.pdbx_description
1 polymer ?
#
loop_
_entity_poly.entity_id
_entity_poly.type
_entity_poly.pdbx_seq_one_letter_code
_entity_poly.pdbx_strand_id
1 'polypeptide(L)'
;MLYIYGPQLPARILEEIIFWKQQEAEHTEVIKAIIPGLEQVYIKLLDDWAIVFTETEKAAEQLLPSASSHGALPPGIIAPIEQLVSMSMHQSKVFIQQLRLMMERSAAVQQLPLAPVVLEHIIRESQYFLDVLAQLNKPGSLEILMQQTKQGSSISHEPGSITLFKQDSPEAVLSFSGRTAEKLQPVPIGGHRLPPLPYAYDALEPYIDEKTMRLHHDKHHQSYVDGLNQAEKKLAESRQQGRFDLIKHWERELAFHGAGHYLHTLFWSIMSPDGGGKPVGTLGDEMVRSFGSFDAFQQQFSQAAENVEGSGWAILVWSPRSQRLEILQAEKHQNLSQWDVVPLLALDVWEHAYYLKHQNDRKSYIQDWWKVVHWQEVQARYDKASRLKWEPF
;
A
#
# COMPACT_ATOMS: atom_id res chain seq x y z
N MET A 1 -13.22 -9.28 -8.82
CA MET A 1 -13.46 -7.83 -8.58
C MET A 1 -14.07 -7.09 -9.77
N LEU A 2 -13.62 -7.29 -11.03
CA LEU A 2 -14.01 -6.43 -12.18
C LEU A 2 -15.50 -6.43 -12.58
N TYR A 3 -16.26 -7.49 -12.28
CA TYR A 3 -17.66 -7.65 -12.72
C TYR A 3 -18.69 -6.73 -12.04
N ILE A 4 -18.32 -6.07 -10.94
CA ILE A 4 -19.27 -5.32 -10.08
C ILE A 4 -19.38 -3.84 -10.52
N TYR A 5 -18.53 -3.37 -11.44
CA TYR A 5 -18.33 -1.93 -11.69
C TYR A 5 -19.22 -1.29 -12.76
N GLY A 6 -20.00 -2.08 -13.51
CA GLY A 6 -20.94 -1.58 -14.52
C GLY A 6 -20.31 -0.54 -15.47
N PRO A 7 -20.86 0.68 -15.59
CA PRO A 7 -20.38 1.70 -16.52
C PRO A 7 -18.98 2.25 -16.20
N GLN A 8 -18.44 2.01 -15.00
CA GLN A 8 -17.10 2.47 -14.59
C GLN A 8 -15.97 1.47 -14.91
N LEU A 9 -16.31 0.31 -15.49
CA LEU A 9 -15.34 -0.72 -15.83
C LEU A 9 -14.16 -0.17 -16.68
N PRO A 10 -14.36 0.68 -17.70
CA PRO A 10 -13.24 1.19 -18.48
C PRO A 10 -12.26 2.06 -17.68
N ALA A 11 -12.76 2.93 -16.78
CA ALA A 11 -11.90 3.72 -15.90
C ALA A 11 -11.10 2.82 -14.94
N ARG A 12 -11.74 1.79 -14.37
CA ARG A 12 -11.05 0.84 -13.48
C ARG A 12 -9.96 0.05 -14.19
N ILE A 13 -10.19 -0.34 -15.45
CA ILE A 13 -9.16 -1.03 -16.23
C ILE A 13 -7.96 -0.12 -16.46
N LEU A 14 -8.18 1.15 -16.80
CA LEU A 14 -7.10 2.13 -16.95
C LEU A 14 -6.33 2.32 -15.64
N GLU A 15 -7.02 2.43 -14.51
CA GLU A 15 -6.41 2.52 -13.19
C GLU A 15 -5.56 1.30 -12.79
N GLU A 16 -5.98 0.08 -13.18
CA GLU A 16 -5.19 -1.15 -12.97
C GLU A 16 -3.97 -1.19 -13.89
N ILE A 17 -4.10 -0.71 -15.14
CA ILE A 17 -2.96 -0.59 -16.06
C ILE A 17 -1.94 0.42 -15.51
N ILE A 18 -2.38 1.60 -15.04
CA ILE A 18 -1.51 2.62 -14.45
C ILE A 18 -0.73 2.01 -13.28
N PHE A 19 -1.45 1.44 -12.32
CA PHE A 19 -0.85 0.84 -11.12
C PHE A 19 0.20 -0.22 -11.47
N TRP A 20 -0.12 -1.15 -12.38
CA TRP A 20 0.84 -2.20 -12.70
C TRP A 20 2.01 -1.76 -13.57
N LYS A 21 1.82 -0.79 -14.47
CA LYS A 21 2.95 -0.26 -15.24
C LYS A 21 3.91 0.52 -14.36
N GLN A 22 3.42 1.20 -13.33
CA GLN A 22 4.26 1.79 -12.30
C GLN A 22 5.06 0.72 -11.55
N GLN A 23 4.42 -0.37 -11.10
CA GLN A 23 5.13 -1.47 -10.42
C GLN A 23 6.18 -2.14 -11.31
N GLU A 24 5.87 -2.42 -12.58
CA GLU A 24 6.83 -2.99 -13.51
C GLU A 24 8.01 -2.05 -13.79
N ALA A 25 7.78 -0.74 -13.85
CA ALA A 25 8.86 0.25 -13.94
C ALA A 25 9.73 0.24 -12.68
N GLU A 26 9.14 0.21 -11.49
CA GLU A 26 9.86 0.08 -10.21
C GLU A 26 10.70 -1.21 -10.15
N HIS A 27 10.16 -2.33 -10.65
CA HIS A 27 10.88 -3.59 -10.75
C HIS A 27 12.16 -3.49 -11.58
N THR A 28 12.17 -2.69 -12.66
CA THR A 28 13.39 -2.49 -13.44
C THR A 28 14.51 -1.85 -12.62
N GLU A 29 14.17 -0.89 -11.74
CA GLU A 29 15.12 -0.25 -10.84
C GLU A 29 15.57 -1.19 -9.73
N VAL A 30 14.64 -1.96 -9.15
CA VAL A 30 14.95 -2.97 -8.13
C VAL A 30 15.96 -3.98 -8.69
N ILE A 31 15.73 -4.54 -9.89
CA ILE A 31 16.64 -5.51 -10.52
C ILE A 31 18.06 -4.91 -10.67
N LYS A 32 18.17 -3.67 -11.17
CA LYS A 32 19.46 -2.99 -11.30
C LYS A 32 20.15 -2.75 -9.94
N ALA A 33 19.38 -2.40 -8.92
CA ALA A 33 19.92 -2.15 -7.58
C ALA A 33 20.36 -3.44 -6.86
N ILE A 34 19.64 -4.55 -7.08
CA ILE A 34 19.90 -5.79 -6.36
C ILE A 34 21.01 -6.64 -6.96
N ILE A 35 21.34 -6.49 -8.25
CA ILE A 35 22.34 -7.31 -8.96
C ILE A 35 23.59 -6.46 -9.26
N PRO A 36 24.60 -6.44 -8.37
CA PRO A 36 25.83 -5.70 -8.63
C PRO A 36 26.56 -6.31 -9.83
N GLY A 37 27.00 -5.46 -10.76
CA GLY A 37 27.72 -5.90 -11.95
C GLY A 37 26.85 -6.54 -13.03
N LEU A 38 25.52 -6.32 -12.99
CA LEU A 38 24.62 -6.73 -14.07
C LEU A 38 25.16 -6.26 -15.43
N GLU A 39 25.14 -7.14 -16.43
CA GLU A 39 25.73 -6.86 -17.73
C GLU A 39 25.04 -5.66 -18.39
N GLN A 40 25.82 -4.81 -19.06
CA GLN A 40 25.32 -3.56 -19.67
C GLN A 40 24.16 -3.78 -20.65
N VAL A 41 24.13 -4.94 -21.32
CA VAL A 41 23.01 -5.31 -22.21
C VAL A 41 21.70 -5.44 -21.45
N TYR A 42 21.72 -5.97 -20.22
CA TYR A 42 20.54 -6.13 -19.37
C TYR A 42 20.17 -4.83 -18.66
N ILE A 43 21.16 -4.02 -18.25
CA ILE A 43 20.89 -2.66 -17.74
C ILE A 43 20.14 -1.85 -18.79
N LYS A 44 20.66 -1.82 -20.03
CA LYS A 44 20.00 -1.12 -21.14
C LYS A 44 18.61 -1.68 -21.41
N LEU A 45 18.45 -3.01 -21.40
CA LEU A 45 17.15 -3.66 -21.58
C LEU A 45 16.13 -3.20 -20.53
N LEU A 46 16.54 -3.12 -19.27
CA LEU A 46 15.70 -2.65 -18.16
C LEU A 46 15.36 -1.17 -18.30
N ASP A 47 16.32 -0.33 -18.70
CA ASP A 47 16.08 1.10 -18.98
C ASP A 47 15.08 1.29 -20.14
N ASP A 48 15.23 0.50 -21.22
CA ASP A 48 14.30 0.53 -22.35
C ASP A 48 12.89 0.10 -21.91
N TRP A 49 12.77 -0.90 -21.04
CA TRP A 49 11.48 -1.32 -20.47
C TRP A 49 10.85 -0.27 -19.56
N ALA A 50 11.63 0.39 -18.70
CA ALA A 50 11.14 1.47 -17.85
C ALA A 50 10.46 2.57 -18.68
N ILE A 51 11.03 2.91 -19.83
CA ILE A 51 10.42 3.87 -20.78
C ILE A 51 9.09 3.31 -21.33
N VAL A 52 9.07 2.06 -21.81
CA VAL A 52 7.86 1.44 -22.37
C VAL A 52 6.72 1.43 -21.35
N PHE A 53 7.00 1.06 -20.10
CA PHE A 53 6.02 1.05 -19.02
C PHE A 53 5.52 2.46 -18.71
N THR A 54 6.43 3.43 -18.54
CA THR A 54 6.09 4.83 -18.29
C THR A 54 5.23 5.43 -19.41
N GLU A 55 5.49 5.13 -20.67
CA GLU A 55 4.68 5.63 -21.79
C GLU A 55 3.30 4.96 -21.85
N THR A 56 3.21 3.69 -21.44
CA THR A 56 1.93 2.96 -21.36
C THR A 56 1.07 3.47 -20.22
N GLU A 57 1.68 3.76 -19.08
CA GLU A 57 1.08 4.45 -17.94
C GLU A 57 0.51 5.81 -18.38
N LYS A 58 1.32 6.67 -18.99
CA LYS A 58 0.86 7.98 -19.51
C LYS A 58 -0.29 7.86 -20.50
N ALA A 59 -0.25 6.86 -21.39
CA ALA A 59 -1.35 6.63 -22.33
C ALA A 59 -2.65 6.26 -21.59
N ALA A 60 -2.56 5.47 -20.51
CA ALA A 60 -3.71 5.16 -19.67
C ALA A 60 -4.23 6.40 -18.92
N GLU A 61 -3.32 7.20 -18.35
CA GLU A 61 -3.66 8.47 -17.69
C GLU A 61 -4.37 9.45 -18.61
N GLN A 62 -3.96 9.54 -19.88
CA GLN A 62 -4.59 10.42 -20.88
C GLN A 62 -6.03 9.98 -21.23
N LEU A 63 -6.30 8.67 -21.22
CA LEU A 63 -7.63 8.14 -21.50
C LEU A 63 -8.55 8.20 -20.27
N LEU A 64 -7.98 8.22 -19.06
CA LEU A 64 -8.72 8.09 -17.80
C LEU A 64 -9.79 9.17 -17.58
N PRO A 65 -9.58 10.48 -17.85
CA PRO A 65 -10.61 11.50 -17.69
C PRO A 65 -11.85 11.21 -18.54
N SER A 66 -11.64 10.80 -19.79
CA SER A 66 -12.71 10.48 -20.73
C SER A 66 -13.48 9.22 -20.31
N ALA A 67 -12.81 8.27 -19.68
CA ALA A 67 -13.41 7.03 -19.19
C ALA A 67 -14.13 7.19 -17.84
N SER A 68 -13.80 8.23 -17.07
CA SER A 68 -14.33 8.49 -15.72
C SER A 68 -15.59 9.36 -15.70
N SER A 69 -16.11 9.74 -16.88
CA SER A 69 -17.28 10.61 -16.99
C SER A 69 -18.52 10.00 -16.31
N HIS A 70 -19.29 10.81 -15.59
CA HIS A 70 -20.53 10.39 -14.92
C HIS A 70 -21.71 10.19 -15.90
N GLY A 71 -21.47 10.36 -17.20
CA GLY A 71 -22.46 10.24 -18.28
C GLY A 71 -22.20 9.04 -19.21
N ALA A 72 -22.78 9.09 -20.41
CA ALA A 72 -22.47 8.11 -21.43
C ALA A 72 -21.01 8.28 -21.88
N LEU A 73 -20.27 7.16 -21.95
CA LEU A 73 -18.91 7.15 -22.45
C LEU A 73 -18.84 7.78 -23.85
N PRO A 74 -17.79 8.57 -24.15
CA PRO A 74 -17.60 9.12 -25.48
C PRO A 74 -17.60 8.03 -26.56
N PRO A 75 -18.26 8.25 -27.71
CA PRO A 75 -18.21 7.32 -28.83
C PRO A 75 -16.76 7.02 -29.22
N GLY A 76 -16.42 5.73 -29.32
CA GLY A 76 -15.09 5.29 -29.73
C GLY A 76 -14.04 5.22 -28.62
N ILE A 77 -14.37 5.48 -27.34
CA ILE A 77 -13.40 5.35 -26.24
C ILE A 77 -13.01 3.89 -25.93
N ILE A 78 -13.89 2.93 -26.24
CA ILE A 78 -13.68 1.52 -25.89
C ILE A 78 -12.52 0.93 -26.70
N ALA A 79 -12.42 1.20 -28.00
CA ALA A 79 -11.40 0.59 -28.86
C ALA A 79 -9.95 0.97 -28.43
N PRO A 80 -9.63 2.24 -28.13
CA PRO A 80 -8.33 2.60 -27.54
C PRO A 80 -8.04 1.89 -26.22
N ILE A 81 -9.04 1.71 -25.35
CA ILE A 81 -8.87 1.02 -24.05
C ILE A 81 -8.61 -0.48 -24.28
N GLU A 82 -9.36 -1.14 -25.17
CA GLU A 82 -9.11 -2.54 -25.55
C GLU A 82 -7.72 -2.73 -26.16
N GLN A 83 -7.29 -1.80 -27.02
CA GLN A 83 -5.95 -1.80 -27.57
C GLN A 83 -4.89 -1.65 -26.48
N LEU A 84 -5.11 -0.77 -25.49
CA LEU A 84 -4.19 -0.56 -24.38
C LEU A 84 -4.13 -1.76 -23.43
N VAL A 85 -5.25 -2.45 -23.19
CA VAL A 85 -5.28 -3.73 -22.47
C VAL A 85 -4.44 -4.78 -23.18
N SER A 86 -4.66 -4.96 -24.49
CA SER A 86 -3.91 -5.94 -25.28
C SER A 86 -2.41 -5.63 -25.30
N MET A 87 -2.05 -4.37 -25.49
CA MET A 87 -0.67 -3.91 -25.48
C MET A 87 -0.01 -4.08 -24.11
N SER A 88 -0.67 -3.66 -23.03
CA SER A 88 -0.14 -3.76 -21.66
C SER A 88 0.12 -5.21 -21.26
N MET A 89 -0.79 -6.12 -21.61
CA MET A 89 -0.62 -7.55 -21.39
C MET A 89 0.48 -8.15 -22.27
N HIS A 90 0.61 -7.73 -23.52
CA HIS A 90 1.69 -8.19 -24.39
C HIS A 90 3.06 -7.78 -23.83
N GLN A 91 3.20 -6.52 -23.42
CA GLN A 91 4.40 -5.99 -22.78
C GLN A 91 4.78 -6.82 -21.55
N SER A 92 3.85 -7.06 -20.61
CA SER A 92 4.12 -7.85 -19.40
C SER A 92 4.55 -9.29 -19.73
N LYS A 93 3.95 -9.91 -20.76
CA LYS A 93 4.39 -11.25 -21.23
C LYS A 93 5.82 -11.25 -21.78
N VAL A 94 6.16 -10.26 -22.61
CA VAL A 94 7.51 -10.15 -23.18
C VAL A 94 8.52 -9.80 -22.09
N PHE A 95 8.18 -8.91 -21.16
CA PHE A 95 9.01 -8.59 -20.01
C PHE A 95 9.31 -9.83 -19.17
N ILE A 96 8.29 -10.60 -18.79
CA ILE A 96 8.46 -11.89 -18.10
C ILE A 96 9.41 -12.82 -18.88
N GLN A 97 9.23 -12.93 -20.20
CA GLN A 97 10.11 -13.77 -21.03
C GLN A 97 11.57 -13.28 -20.99
N GLN A 98 11.79 -11.97 -21.03
CA GLN A 98 13.12 -11.37 -20.94
C GLN A 98 13.75 -11.58 -19.56
N LEU A 99 12.98 -11.49 -18.47
CA LEU A 99 13.46 -11.78 -17.12
C LEU A 99 13.88 -13.25 -16.99
N ARG A 100 13.09 -14.20 -17.53
CA ARG A 100 13.48 -15.62 -17.57
C ARG A 100 14.77 -15.85 -18.37
N LEU A 101 14.90 -15.21 -19.53
CA LEU A 101 16.14 -15.28 -20.31
C LEU A 101 17.33 -14.67 -19.55
N MET A 102 17.12 -13.58 -18.81
CA MET A 102 18.15 -12.98 -17.97
C MET A 102 18.60 -13.96 -16.88
N MET A 103 17.68 -14.65 -16.21
CA MET A 103 18.01 -15.70 -15.23
C MET A 103 18.84 -16.84 -15.85
N GLU A 104 18.52 -17.23 -17.08
CA GLU A 104 19.23 -18.32 -17.79
C GLU A 104 20.59 -17.92 -18.37
N ARG A 105 20.81 -16.64 -18.66
CA ARG A 105 21.93 -16.20 -19.51
C ARG A 105 22.87 -15.19 -18.85
N SER A 106 22.42 -14.43 -17.86
CA SER A 106 23.25 -13.49 -17.14
C SER A 106 24.15 -14.23 -16.15
N ALA A 107 25.46 -14.05 -16.31
CA ALA A 107 26.44 -14.55 -15.37
C ALA A 107 26.30 -13.84 -14.01
N ALA A 108 26.02 -12.52 -14.03
CA ALA A 108 25.81 -11.74 -12.81
C ALA A 108 24.60 -12.25 -12.00
N VAL A 109 23.49 -12.57 -12.67
CA VAL A 109 22.31 -13.16 -12.03
C VAL A 109 22.61 -14.56 -11.47
N GLN A 110 23.30 -15.41 -12.24
CA GLN A 110 23.62 -16.77 -11.80
C GLN A 110 24.60 -16.82 -10.63
N GLN A 111 25.51 -15.85 -10.54
CA GLN A 111 26.51 -15.78 -9.47
C GLN A 111 25.95 -15.18 -8.17
N LEU A 112 24.81 -14.49 -8.21
CA LEU A 112 24.19 -13.90 -7.04
C LEU A 112 23.01 -14.76 -6.58
N PRO A 113 23.12 -15.50 -5.46
CA PRO A 113 22.07 -16.44 -5.03
C PRO A 113 20.67 -15.84 -4.89
N LEU A 114 20.58 -14.55 -4.52
CA LEU A 114 19.30 -13.86 -4.36
C LEU A 114 18.68 -13.36 -5.67
N ALA A 115 19.47 -13.22 -6.74
CA ALA A 115 18.98 -12.61 -7.98
C ALA A 115 17.87 -13.44 -8.67
N PRO A 116 18.02 -14.77 -8.84
CA PRO A 116 16.94 -15.59 -9.42
C PRO A 116 15.66 -15.54 -8.59
N VAL A 117 15.79 -15.47 -7.26
CA VAL A 117 14.64 -15.44 -6.36
C VAL A 117 13.83 -14.16 -6.56
N VAL A 118 14.49 -13.00 -6.56
CA VAL A 118 13.83 -11.71 -6.79
C VAL A 118 13.21 -11.63 -8.19
N LEU A 119 13.90 -12.13 -9.20
CA LEU A 119 13.35 -12.18 -10.56
C LEU A 119 12.10 -13.07 -10.64
N GLU A 120 12.07 -14.22 -9.95
CA GLU A 120 10.87 -15.06 -9.86
C GLU A 120 9.71 -14.37 -9.14
N HIS A 121 9.98 -13.58 -8.10
CA HIS A 121 8.94 -12.79 -7.43
C HIS A 121 8.33 -11.75 -8.37
N ILE A 122 9.17 -10.95 -9.05
CA ILE A 122 8.73 -9.98 -10.05
C ILE A 122 7.92 -10.66 -11.16
N ILE A 123 8.35 -11.83 -11.62
CA ILE A 123 7.63 -12.63 -12.62
C ILE A 123 6.25 -13.05 -12.10
N ARG A 124 6.14 -13.48 -10.83
CA ARG A 124 4.85 -13.87 -10.23
C ARG A 124 3.89 -12.68 -10.13
N GLU A 125 4.37 -11.50 -9.74
CA GLU A 125 3.54 -10.30 -9.66
C GLU A 125 3.03 -9.86 -11.04
N SER A 126 3.89 -9.85 -12.07
CA SER A 126 3.46 -9.60 -13.45
C SER A 126 2.49 -10.68 -13.95
N GLN A 127 2.65 -11.94 -13.55
CA GLN A 127 1.72 -13.02 -13.93
C GLN A 127 0.35 -12.85 -13.26
N TYR A 128 0.31 -12.42 -11.99
CA TYR A 128 -0.92 -12.09 -11.30
C TYR A 128 -1.71 -11.02 -12.05
N PHE A 129 -1.05 -9.95 -12.50
CA PHE A 129 -1.67 -8.93 -13.35
C PHE A 129 -2.28 -9.52 -14.63
N LEU A 130 -1.53 -10.38 -15.32
CA LEU A 130 -2.02 -11.04 -16.53
C LEU A 130 -3.28 -11.86 -16.27
N ASP A 131 -3.35 -12.55 -15.13
CA ASP A 131 -4.52 -13.34 -14.75
C ASP A 131 -5.73 -12.45 -14.41
N VAL A 132 -5.49 -11.31 -13.77
CA VAL A 132 -6.52 -10.28 -13.51
C VAL A 132 -7.14 -9.76 -14.80
N LEU A 133 -6.33 -9.47 -15.83
CA LEU A 133 -6.81 -8.92 -17.10
C LEU A 133 -7.17 -9.96 -18.17
N ALA A 134 -6.86 -11.25 -17.98
CA ALA A 134 -7.05 -12.30 -18.98
C ALA A 134 -8.47 -12.36 -19.56
N GLN A 135 -9.47 -12.07 -18.74
CA GLN A 135 -10.89 -12.13 -19.12
C GLN A 135 -11.33 -10.94 -20.00
N LEU A 136 -10.52 -9.87 -20.04
CA LEU A 136 -10.79 -8.63 -20.78
C LEU A 136 -10.06 -8.57 -22.12
N ASN A 137 -9.14 -9.49 -22.40
CA ASN A 137 -8.24 -9.43 -23.56
C ASN A 137 -8.82 -10.04 -24.84
N LYS A 138 -10.10 -9.76 -25.14
CA LYS A 138 -10.72 -10.12 -26.42
C LYS A 138 -11.47 -8.90 -26.96
N PRO A 139 -11.42 -8.63 -28.27
CA PRO A 139 -12.19 -7.54 -28.87
C PRO A 139 -13.69 -7.67 -28.53
N GLY A 140 -14.29 -6.58 -28.07
CA GLY A 140 -15.70 -6.52 -27.68
C GLY A 140 -16.02 -7.11 -26.29
N SER A 141 -15.05 -7.68 -25.57
CA SER A 141 -15.29 -8.17 -24.20
C SER A 141 -15.76 -7.06 -23.27
N LEU A 142 -15.20 -5.84 -23.43
CA LEU A 142 -15.56 -4.69 -22.60
C LEU A 142 -17.03 -4.30 -22.81
N GLU A 143 -17.49 -4.23 -24.05
CA GLU A 143 -18.89 -3.92 -24.37
C GLU A 143 -19.85 -4.99 -23.84
N ILE A 144 -19.49 -6.27 -23.96
CA ILE A 144 -20.30 -7.39 -23.47
C ILE A 144 -20.46 -7.32 -21.94
N LEU A 145 -19.37 -7.12 -21.19
CA LEU A 145 -19.41 -6.99 -19.73
C LEU A 145 -20.23 -5.77 -19.28
N MET A 146 -20.12 -4.66 -20.00
CA MET A 146 -20.89 -3.45 -19.72
C MET A 146 -22.39 -3.60 -20.00
N GLN A 147 -22.79 -4.47 -20.95
CA GLN A 147 -24.19 -4.74 -21.27
C GLN A 147 -24.84 -5.71 -20.28
N GLN A 148 -24.10 -6.73 -19.82
CA GLN A 148 -24.59 -7.71 -18.84
C GLN A 148 -24.92 -7.08 -17.48
N THR A 149 -24.20 -6.04 -17.08
CA THR A 149 -24.43 -5.32 -15.81
C THR A 149 -25.65 -4.40 -15.83
N LYS A 150 -26.10 -3.93 -17.01
CA LYS A 150 -27.32 -3.10 -17.14
C LYS A 150 -28.63 -3.86 -16.92
N GLN A 151 -28.64 -5.19 -17.05
CA GLN A 151 -29.86 -6.00 -16.86
C GLN A 151 -30.14 -6.37 -15.40
N GLY A 152 -29.25 -6.04 -14.46
CA GLY A 152 -29.32 -6.51 -13.06
C GLY A 152 -29.66 -5.48 -11.98
N SER A 153 -30.02 -4.23 -12.28
CA SER A 153 -30.27 -3.21 -11.24
C SER A 153 -31.49 -2.33 -11.51
N SER A 154 -32.62 -2.69 -10.89
CA SER A 154 -33.77 -1.79 -10.70
C SER A 154 -34.15 -1.75 -9.22
N ILE A 155 -33.50 -0.87 -8.46
CA ILE A 155 -34.00 -0.44 -7.15
C ILE A 155 -33.85 1.08 -7.09
N SER A 156 -34.99 1.78 -7.09
CA SER A 156 -35.12 3.23 -6.93
C SER A 156 -35.01 3.63 -5.46
N HIS A 157 -34.19 4.63 -5.16
CA HIS A 157 -34.16 5.30 -3.85
C HIS A 157 -34.74 6.73 -3.96
N GLU A 158 -35.72 7.03 -3.12
CA GLU A 158 -36.16 8.41 -2.81
C GLU A 158 -35.30 9.01 -1.68
N PRO A 159 -35.10 10.35 -1.64
CA PRO A 159 -34.30 11.00 -0.61
C PRO A 159 -35.13 11.43 0.61
N GLY A 160 -34.70 10.98 1.80
CA GLY A 160 -35.23 11.42 3.09
C GLY A 160 -34.45 12.60 3.69
N SER A 161 -35.19 13.58 4.23
CA SER A 161 -34.73 14.84 4.82
C SER A 161 -33.94 14.67 6.14
N ILE A 162 -32.86 15.43 6.32
CA ILE A 162 -32.06 15.50 7.55
C ILE A 162 -32.46 16.76 8.34
N THR A 163 -32.72 16.60 9.65
CA THR A 163 -32.95 17.71 10.59
C THR A 163 -31.75 17.81 11.53
N LEU A 164 -31.11 18.97 11.62
CA LEU A 164 -30.01 19.26 12.54
C LEU A 164 -30.52 19.49 13.97
N PHE A 165 -29.85 18.85 14.95
CA PHE A 165 -29.88 19.29 16.35
C PHE A 165 -28.47 19.67 16.80
N LYS A 166 -28.41 20.82 17.48
CA LYS A 166 -27.23 21.47 18.03
C LYS A 166 -27.30 21.32 19.56
N GLN A 167 -26.21 20.92 20.22
CA GLN A 167 -26.14 21.00 21.67
C GLN A 167 -24.72 21.37 22.12
N ASP A 168 -24.65 22.51 22.81
CA ASP A 168 -23.48 23.06 23.51
C ASP A 168 -23.31 22.41 24.89
N SER A 169 -22.07 22.32 25.38
CA SER A 169 -21.61 22.65 26.77
C SER A 169 -20.21 22.03 27.06
N PRO A 170 -19.51 22.38 28.16
CA PRO A 170 -18.55 23.48 28.24
C PRO A 170 -17.10 23.04 28.60
N GLU A 171 -16.15 23.92 28.29
CA GLU A 171 -14.72 23.79 28.60
C GLU A 171 -14.43 23.82 30.10
N ALA A 172 -13.60 22.87 30.57
CA ALA A 172 -12.93 22.93 31.86
C ALA A 172 -11.41 22.99 31.63
N VAL A 173 -10.84 24.15 31.92
CA VAL A 173 -9.41 24.44 31.80
C VAL A 173 -8.70 23.98 33.08
N LEU A 174 -7.76 23.04 32.96
CA LEU A 174 -6.77 22.77 34.00
C LEU A 174 -5.38 23.00 33.43
N SER A 175 -4.75 24.08 33.90
CA SER A 175 -3.37 24.43 33.59
C SER A 175 -2.42 23.48 34.32
N PHE A 176 -1.55 22.81 33.57
CA PHE A 176 -0.33 22.21 34.12
C PHE A 176 0.88 22.79 33.39
N SER A 177 1.73 23.48 34.15
CA SER A 177 3.02 23.99 33.70
C SER A 177 4.04 22.85 33.64
N GLY A 178 4.66 22.64 32.48
CA GLY A 178 5.84 21.77 32.38
C GLY A 178 6.16 21.32 30.96
N ARG A 179 7.11 22.03 30.32
CA ARG A 179 7.66 21.86 28.95
C ARG A 179 6.70 22.32 27.85
N THR A 180 7.11 23.38 27.13
CA THR A 180 6.49 23.77 25.87
C THR A 180 6.65 22.61 24.89
N ALA A 181 5.59 21.82 24.71
CA ALA A 181 5.47 20.97 23.54
C ALA A 181 5.62 21.88 22.32
N GLU A 182 6.63 21.64 21.48
CA GLU A 182 6.68 22.30 20.18
C GLU A 182 5.33 22.05 19.50
N LYS A 183 4.63 23.13 19.14
CA LYS A 183 3.35 23.01 18.43
C LYS A 183 3.64 22.36 17.09
N LEU A 184 3.31 21.08 16.98
CA LEU A 184 3.34 20.35 15.71
C LEU A 184 2.54 21.16 14.69
N GLN A 185 3.21 21.55 13.61
CA GLN A 185 2.58 22.26 12.51
C GLN A 185 1.88 21.24 11.60
N PRO A 186 0.68 21.57 11.07
CA PRO A 186 0.07 20.76 10.02
C PRO A 186 1.00 20.67 8.81
N VAL A 187 1.03 19.51 8.17
CA VAL A 187 1.73 19.34 6.88
C VAL A 187 0.92 20.08 5.80
N PRO A 188 1.52 21.02 5.04
CA PRO A 188 0.82 21.67 3.95
C PRO A 188 0.54 20.68 2.81
N ILE A 189 -0.50 20.96 2.01
CA ILE A 189 -0.86 20.16 0.82
C ILE A 189 0.37 19.89 -0.04
N GLY A 190 0.69 18.61 -0.23
CA GLY A 190 1.82 18.21 -1.05
C GLY A 190 3.19 18.47 -0.41
N GLY A 191 3.24 18.62 0.91
CA GLY A 191 4.43 18.91 1.71
C GLY A 191 4.92 17.77 2.60
N HIS A 192 4.42 16.55 2.41
CA HIS A 192 4.92 15.36 3.11
C HIS A 192 6.37 15.07 2.74
N ARG A 193 7.11 14.46 3.67
CA ARG A 193 8.53 14.15 3.50
C ARG A 193 8.81 12.75 4.02
N LEU A 194 9.78 12.08 3.40
CA LEU A 194 10.33 10.84 3.92
C LEU A 194 11.00 11.11 5.28
N PRO A 195 10.51 10.55 6.39
CA PRO A 195 11.17 10.71 7.69
C PRO A 195 12.51 9.96 7.68
N PRO A 196 13.56 10.48 8.32
CA PRO A 196 14.80 9.72 8.46
C PRO A 196 14.57 8.47 9.33
N LEU A 197 15.33 7.40 9.06
CA LEU A 197 15.36 6.24 9.95
C LEU A 197 15.90 6.64 11.34
N PRO A 198 15.33 6.10 12.43
CA PRO A 198 15.82 6.37 13.79
C PRO A 198 17.10 5.61 14.15
N TYR A 199 17.60 4.75 13.25
CA TYR A 199 18.80 3.93 13.39
C TYR A 199 19.48 3.74 12.01
N ALA A 200 20.71 3.22 12.01
CA ALA A 200 21.43 2.89 10.78
C ALA A 200 20.77 1.73 10.01
N TYR A 201 20.94 1.67 8.69
CA TYR A 201 20.27 0.66 7.85
C TYR A 201 20.62 -0.79 8.22
N ASP A 202 21.80 -1.05 8.77
CA ASP A 202 22.28 -2.36 9.22
C ASP A 202 21.96 -2.65 10.70
N ALA A 203 21.36 -1.71 11.43
CA ALA A 203 21.16 -1.82 12.87
C ALA A 203 20.22 -2.98 13.29
N LEU A 204 19.39 -3.48 12.37
CA LEU A 204 18.44 -4.57 12.64
C LEU A 204 18.96 -5.95 12.22
N GLU A 205 20.21 -6.06 11.77
CA GLU A 205 20.86 -7.35 11.57
C GLU A 205 21.01 -8.11 12.91
N PRO A 206 20.91 -9.46 12.92
CA PRO A 206 20.79 -10.34 11.77
C PRO A 206 19.32 -10.61 11.39
N TYR A 207 18.35 -9.78 11.79
CA TYR A 207 16.92 -10.09 11.68
C TYR A 207 16.30 -9.51 10.41
N ILE A 208 16.63 -8.25 10.09
CA ILE A 208 16.25 -7.59 8.82
C ILE A 208 17.54 -7.08 8.20
N ASP A 209 17.80 -7.45 6.94
CA ASP A 209 19.08 -7.13 6.30
C ASP A 209 19.17 -5.67 5.84
N GLU A 210 20.39 -5.14 5.81
CA GLU A 210 20.66 -3.75 5.42
C GLU A 210 20.10 -3.41 4.02
N LYS A 211 20.18 -4.36 3.08
CA LYS A 211 19.76 -4.15 1.70
C LYS A 211 18.23 -3.98 1.61
N THR A 212 17.48 -4.81 2.33
CA THR A 212 16.03 -4.65 2.50
C THR A 212 15.74 -3.29 3.13
N MET A 213 16.38 -2.92 4.25
CA MET A 213 16.15 -1.64 4.91
C MET A 213 16.36 -0.43 3.98
N ARG A 214 17.40 -0.46 3.14
CA ARG A 214 17.67 0.60 2.16
C ARG A 214 16.59 0.70 1.10
N LEU A 215 16.20 -0.40 0.48
CA LEU A 215 15.19 -0.40 -0.57
C LEU A 215 13.81 -0.04 -0.03
N HIS A 216 13.44 -0.61 1.12
CA HIS A 216 12.15 -0.40 1.76
C HIS A 216 11.96 1.06 2.19
N HIS A 217 13.00 1.71 2.71
CA HIS A 217 12.95 3.12 3.08
C HIS A 217 13.15 4.07 1.90
N ASP A 218 14.25 3.93 1.13
CA ASP A 218 14.65 4.93 0.13
C ASP A 218 13.86 4.83 -1.18
N LYS A 219 13.22 3.69 -1.45
CA LYS A 219 12.44 3.45 -2.68
C LYS A 219 10.95 3.33 -2.38
N HIS A 220 10.55 2.30 -1.63
CA HIS A 220 9.12 2.03 -1.41
C HIS A 220 8.46 3.12 -0.56
N HIS A 221 9.04 3.50 0.59
CA HIS A 221 8.45 4.57 1.39
C HIS A 221 8.50 5.94 0.67
N GLN A 222 9.58 6.22 -0.07
CA GLN A 222 9.69 7.44 -0.88
C GLN A 222 8.58 7.52 -1.94
N SER A 223 8.25 6.43 -2.63
CA SER A 223 7.18 6.45 -3.64
C SER A 223 5.79 6.73 -3.02
N TYR A 224 5.53 6.25 -1.79
CA TYR A 224 4.30 6.62 -1.07
C TYR A 224 4.26 8.10 -0.69
N VAL A 225 5.39 8.69 -0.28
CA VAL A 225 5.47 10.14 0.01
C VAL A 225 5.18 10.95 -1.25
N ASP A 226 5.79 10.58 -2.38
CA ASP A 226 5.63 11.30 -3.64
C ASP A 226 4.20 11.18 -4.20
N GLY A 227 3.62 9.97 -4.18
CA GLY A 227 2.24 9.73 -4.61
C GLY A 227 1.21 10.44 -3.74
N LEU A 228 1.40 10.46 -2.41
CA LEU A 228 0.52 11.20 -1.50
C LEU A 228 0.57 12.70 -1.83
N ASN A 229 1.78 13.23 -2.02
CA ASN A 229 1.96 14.64 -2.37
C ASN A 229 1.30 15.00 -3.70
N GLN A 230 1.35 14.10 -4.69
CA GLN A 230 0.69 14.27 -5.98
C GLN A 230 -0.84 14.25 -5.85
N ALA A 231 -1.40 13.27 -5.15
CA ALA A 231 -2.83 13.13 -4.94
C ALA A 231 -3.43 14.37 -4.25
N GLU A 232 -2.80 14.86 -3.18
CA GLU A 232 -3.26 16.06 -2.46
C GLU A 232 -3.27 17.31 -3.35
N LYS A 233 -2.21 17.52 -4.16
CA LYS A 233 -2.13 18.64 -5.11
C LYS A 233 -3.22 18.54 -6.18
N LYS A 234 -3.46 17.35 -6.71
CA LYS A 234 -4.49 17.11 -7.75
C LYS A 234 -5.91 17.30 -7.21
N LEU A 235 -6.17 16.90 -5.97
CA LEU A 235 -7.42 17.16 -5.29
C LEU A 235 -7.61 18.67 -5.01
N ALA A 236 -6.54 19.38 -4.64
CA ALA A 236 -6.60 20.84 -4.46
C ALA A 236 -6.90 21.57 -5.79
N GLU A 237 -6.24 21.17 -6.87
CA GLU A 237 -6.50 21.66 -8.23
C GLU A 237 -7.97 21.41 -8.64
N SER A 238 -8.47 20.18 -8.41
CA SER A 238 -9.85 19.79 -8.70
C SER A 238 -10.87 20.69 -7.99
N ARG A 239 -10.63 21.00 -6.69
CA ARG A 239 -11.47 21.91 -5.91
C ARG A 239 -11.43 23.35 -6.45
N GLN A 240 -10.25 23.85 -6.82
CA GLN A 240 -10.10 25.22 -7.35
C GLN A 240 -10.83 25.39 -8.69
N GLN A 241 -10.81 24.36 -9.53
CA GLN A 241 -11.40 24.40 -10.87
C GLN A 241 -12.87 23.95 -10.90
N GLY A 242 -13.39 23.38 -9.81
CA GLY A 242 -14.73 22.79 -9.78
C GLY A 242 -14.88 21.57 -10.69
N ARG A 243 -13.79 20.86 -10.99
CA ARG A 243 -13.74 19.69 -11.89
C ARG A 243 -13.42 18.43 -11.10
N PHE A 244 -14.36 17.49 -11.05
CA PHE A 244 -14.27 16.28 -10.22
C PHE A 244 -14.31 14.98 -11.04
N ASP A 245 -13.99 15.05 -12.34
CA ASP A 245 -14.06 13.90 -13.24
C ASP A 245 -13.17 12.74 -12.78
N LEU A 246 -12.02 13.04 -12.18
CA LEU A 246 -11.07 12.06 -11.64
C LEU A 246 -11.16 11.88 -10.12
N ILE A 247 -12.23 12.34 -9.46
CA ILE A 247 -12.29 12.33 -7.99
C ILE A 247 -12.11 10.94 -7.40
N LYS A 248 -12.68 9.90 -8.04
CA LYS A 248 -12.54 8.51 -7.59
C LYS A 248 -11.11 8.00 -7.66
N HIS A 249 -10.38 8.38 -8.69
CA HIS A 249 -8.97 8.02 -8.86
C HIS A 249 -8.13 8.72 -7.78
N TRP A 250 -8.25 10.05 -7.66
CA TRP A 250 -7.41 10.79 -6.73
C TRP A 250 -7.71 10.51 -5.25
N GLU A 251 -8.96 10.22 -4.88
CA GLU A 251 -9.28 9.77 -3.52
C GLU A 251 -8.75 8.34 -3.25
N ARG A 252 -8.66 7.47 -4.26
CA ARG A 252 -8.02 6.16 -4.16
C ARG A 252 -6.51 6.31 -3.96
N GLU A 253 -5.85 7.15 -4.76
CA GLU A 253 -4.41 7.42 -4.63
C GLU A 253 -4.09 8.05 -3.27
N LEU A 254 -4.92 8.99 -2.81
CA LEU A 254 -4.80 9.59 -1.49
C LEU A 254 -4.84 8.52 -0.39
N ALA A 255 -5.78 7.58 -0.47
CA ALA A 255 -5.91 6.50 0.51
C ALA A 255 -4.73 5.51 0.45
N PHE A 256 -4.34 5.05 -0.75
CA PHE A 256 -3.27 4.09 -0.93
C PHE A 256 -1.91 4.64 -0.50
N HIS A 257 -1.50 5.78 -1.06
CA HIS A 257 -0.22 6.41 -0.72
C HIS A 257 -0.22 7.01 0.70
N GLY A 258 -1.36 7.55 1.16
CA GLY A 258 -1.51 8.04 2.53
C GLY A 258 -1.33 6.95 3.56
N ALA A 259 -2.04 5.84 3.42
CA ALA A 259 -1.89 4.69 4.32
C ALA A 259 -0.48 4.09 4.21
N GLY A 260 0.09 3.99 3.01
CA GLY A 260 1.47 3.54 2.79
C GLY A 260 2.48 4.40 3.54
N HIS A 261 2.41 5.73 3.40
CA HIS A 261 3.30 6.66 4.09
C HIS A 261 3.16 6.56 5.62
N TYR A 262 1.93 6.54 6.14
CA TYR A 262 1.71 6.55 7.59
C TYR A 262 2.07 5.21 8.26
N LEU A 263 1.77 4.07 7.61
CA LEU A 263 2.14 2.76 8.12
C LEU A 263 3.66 2.55 8.11
N HIS A 264 4.37 2.97 7.06
CA HIS A 264 5.83 2.90 7.05
C HIS A 264 6.47 3.86 8.06
N THR A 265 5.94 5.08 8.20
CA THR A 265 6.39 6.02 9.24
C THR A 265 6.24 5.43 10.64
N LEU A 266 5.14 4.72 10.91
CA LEU A 266 4.98 3.93 12.13
C LEU A 266 6.04 2.81 12.20
N PHE A 267 6.15 1.99 11.16
CA PHE A 267 6.98 0.78 11.07
C PHE A 267 8.44 1.03 11.48
N TRP A 268 9.05 2.13 11.02
CA TRP A 268 10.43 2.47 11.39
C TRP A 268 10.60 2.78 12.89
N SER A 269 9.61 3.46 13.49
CA SER A 269 9.71 3.90 14.89
C SER A 269 9.51 2.76 15.90
N ILE A 270 8.73 1.74 15.52
CA ILE A 270 8.40 0.58 16.35
C ILE A 270 9.40 -0.57 16.24
N MET A 271 10.54 -0.33 15.60
CA MET A 271 11.68 -1.24 15.57
C MET A 271 12.91 -0.59 16.23
N SER A 272 13.81 -1.40 16.77
CA SER A 272 15.04 -0.93 17.43
C SER A 272 16.11 -2.03 17.44
N PRO A 273 17.41 -1.68 17.32
CA PRO A 273 18.50 -2.62 17.59
C PRO A 273 18.46 -3.22 19.00
N ASP A 274 17.94 -2.47 19.98
CA ASP A 274 17.76 -2.91 21.36
C ASP A 274 16.33 -3.42 21.62
N GLY A 275 15.63 -3.82 20.56
CA GLY A 275 14.25 -4.29 20.60
C GLY A 275 14.08 -5.72 21.14
N GLY A 276 12.87 -6.25 20.94
CA GLY A 276 12.47 -7.58 21.38
C GLY A 276 11.96 -7.60 22.82
N GLY A 277 11.82 -8.81 23.37
CA GLY A 277 11.21 -9.01 24.69
C GLY A 277 9.69 -8.84 24.68
N LYS A 278 9.13 -8.38 25.80
CA LYS A 278 7.68 -8.21 26.01
C LYS A 278 7.39 -6.79 26.51
N PRO A 279 6.21 -6.21 26.20
CA PRO A 279 5.81 -4.94 26.78
C PRO A 279 5.58 -5.11 28.28
N VAL A 280 5.92 -4.07 29.03
CA VAL A 280 5.71 -3.96 30.48
C VAL A 280 4.87 -2.72 30.77
N GLY A 281 4.27 -2.64 31.95
CA GLY A 281 3.43 -1.50 32.33
C GLY A 281 2.05 -1.54 31.67
N THR A 282 1.47 -0.35 31.43
CA THR A 282 0.05 -0.21 31.07
C THR A 282 -0.31 -0.88 29.75
N LEU A 283 0.60 -0.91 28.76
CA LEU A 283 0.37 -1.63 27.52
C LEU A 283 0.33 -3.15 27.77
N GLY A 284 1.23 -3.67 28.60
CA GLY A 284 1.28 -5.09 28.93
C GLY A 284 0.00 -5.55 29.64
N ASP A 285 -0.47 -4.77 30.62
CA ASP A 285 -1.72 -5.04 31.34
C ASP A 285 -2.93 -5.00 30.38
N GLU A 286 -2.96 -4.04 29.46
CA GLU A 286 -4.02 -3.92 28.46
C GLU A 286 -4.02 -5.08 27.45
N MET A 287 -2.84 -5.58 27.06
CA MET A 287 -2.73 -6.78 26.23
C MET A 287 -3.26 -8.01 26.94
N VAL A 288 -2.94 -8.18 28.22
CA VAL A 288 -3.51 -9.26 29.04
C VAL A 288 -5.03 -9.13 29.12
N ARG A 289 -5.55 -7.91 29.28
CA ARG A 289 -7.00 -7.65 29.30
C ARG A 289 -7.69 -7.99 27.98
N SER A 290 -7.07 -7.63 26.86
CA SER A 290 -7.68 -7.76 25.52
C SER A 290 -7.52 -9.15 24.92
N PHE A 291 -6.40 -9.83 25.17
CA PHE A 291 -6.03 -11.10 24.54
C PHE A 291 -5.85 -12.26 25.53
N GLY A 292 -6.00 -12.02 26.84
CA GLY A 292 -5.82 -12.99 27.91
C GLY A 292 -4.37 -13.17 28.35
N SER A 293 -3.40 -13.08 27.44
CA SER A 293 -1.96 -13.07 27.75
C SER A 293 -1.15 -12.47 26.61
N PHE A 294 0.11 -12.09 26.89
CA PHE A 294 1.03 -11.68 25.83
C PHE A 294 1.28 -12.81 24.82
N ASP A 295 1.38 -14.05 25.27
CA ASP A 295 1.66 -15.19 24.38
C ASP A 295 0.48 -15.44 23.43
N ALA A 296 -0.76 -15.30 23.93
CA ALA A 296 -1.97 -15.38 23.10
C ALA A 296 -2.04 -14.22 22.09
N PHE A 297 -1.71 -12.99 22.52
CA PHE A 297 -1.57 -11.85 21.62
C PHE A 297 -0.52 -12.13 20.52
N GLN A 298 0.67 -12.56 20.90
CA GLN A 298 1.77 -12.80 19.96
C GLN A 298 1.41 -13.90 18.96
N GLN A 299 0.74 -14.95 19.42
CA GLN A 299 0.24 -16.03 18.56
C GLN A 299 -0.80 -15.52 17.58
N GLN A 300 -1.83 -14.79 18.04
CA GLN A 300 -2.86 -14.24 17.17
C GLN A 300 -2.27 -13.25 16.15
N PHE A 301 -1.38 -12.35 16.58
CA PHE A 301 -0.75 -11.36 15.71
C PHE A 301 0.12 -12.03 14.64
N SER A 302 0.93 -13.03 15.03
CA SER A 302 1.77 -13.78 14.08
C SER A 302 0.93 -14.54 13.06
N GLN A 303 -0.17 -15.16 13.49
CA GLN A 303 -1.08 -15.85 12.58
C GLN A 303 -1.81 -14.89 11.65
N ALA A 304 -2.22 -13.71 12.14
CA ALA A 304 -2.78 -12.67 11.30
C ALA A 304 -1.77 -12.20 10.25
N ALA A 305 -0.49 -12.02 10.60
CA ALA A 305 0.56 -11.63 9.66
C ALA A 305 0.84 -12.71 8.61
N GLU A 306 0.94 -13.98 9.03
CA GLU A 306 1.21 -15.12 8.14
C GLU A 306 0.11 -15.27 7.08
N ASN A 307 -1.15 -15.12 7.48
CA ASN A 307 -2.33 -15.35 6.66
C ASN A 307 -2.87 -14.09 5.94
N VAL A 308 -2.08 -13.01 5.82
CA VAL A 308 -2.47 -11.90 4.93
C VAL A 308 -2.50 -12.41 3.49
N GLU A 309 -3.64 -12.21 2.80
CA GLU A 309 -3.78 -12.55 1.40
C GLU A 309 -3.09 -11.50 0.51
N GLY A 310 -2.09 -11.95 -0.26
CA GLY A 310 -1.27 -11.05 -1.09
C GLY A 310 -0.42 -10.10 -0.25
N SER A 311 -0.47 -8.83 -0.62
CA SER A 311 0.28 -7.73 -0.01
C SER A 311 -0.50 -7.06 1.11
N GLY A 312 0.12 -6.84 2.27
CA GLY A 312 -0.58 -6.22 3.39
C GLY A 312 0.18 -6.19 4.71
N TRP A 313 -0.58 -6.09 5.81
CA TRP A 313 -0.08 -5.81 7.15
C TRP A 313 -0.86 -6.58 8.21
N ALA A 314 -0.20 -6.91 9.33
CA ALA A 314 -0.87 -7.13 10.61
C ALA A 314 -0.73 -5.89 11.48
N ILE A 315 -1.81 -5.44 12.11
CA ILE A 315 -1.84 -4.17 12.83
C ILE A 315 -2.52 -4.35 14.19
N LEU A 316 -1.79 -4.07 15.26
CA LEU A 316 -2.35 -3.88 16.60
C LEU A 316 -2.86 -2.45 16.69
N VAL A 317 -4.13 -2.30 17.02
CA VAL A 317 -4.79 -1.00 17.13
C VAL A 317 -5.37 -0.79 18.51
N TRP A 318 -5.42 0.47 18.95
CA TRP A 318 -6.37 0.90 19.97
C TRP A 318 -7.69 1.22 19.29
N SER A 319 -8.79 0.64 19.75
CA SER A 319 -10.14 0.96 19.29
C SER A 319 -10.82 1.89 20.31
N PRO A 320 -10.97 3.19 20.03
CA PRO A 320 -11.51 4.14 21.00
C PRO A 320 -12.98 3.89 21.37
N ARG A 321 -13.77 3.23 20.51
CA ARG A 321 -15.18 2.89 20.77
C ARG A 321 -15.30 1.69 21.70
N SER A 322 -14.58 0.61 21.40
CA SER A 322 -14.59 -0.58 22.24
C SER A 322 -13.68 -0.45 23.46
N GLN A 323 -12.84 0.59 23.49
CA GLN A 323 -11.87 0.90 24.53
C GLN A 323 -11.01 -0.31 24.88
N ARG A 324 -10.51 -1.01 23.86
CA ARG A 324 -9.63 -2.18 23.98
C ARG A 324 -8.65 -2.26 22.81
N LEU A 325 -7.68 -3.15 22.92
CA LEU A 325 -6.81 -3.51 21.81
C LEU A 325 -7.48 -4.52 20.88
N GLU A 326 -7.23 -4.36 19.58
CA GLU A 326 -7.71 -5.25 18.52
C GLU A 326 -6.56 -5.53 17.54
N ILE A 327 -6.63 -6.67 16.84
CA ILE A 327 -5.69 -7.00 15.75
C ILE A 327 -6.47 -6.98 14.45
N LEU A 328 -5.99 -6.21 13.49
CA LEU A 328 -6.54 -6.13 12.13
C LEU A 328 -5.52 -6.68 11.12
N GLN A 329 -6.02 -7.21 10.01
CA GLN A 329 -5.24 -7.38 8.79
C GLN A 329 -5.60 -6.23 7.86
N ALA A 330 -4.59 -5.59 7.26
CA ALA A 330 -4.82 -4.65 6.16
C ALA A 330 -4.34 -5.29 4.85
N GLU A 331 -5.15 -5.24 3.81
CA GLU A 331 -4.71 -5.55 2.44
C GLU A 331 -4.23 -4.27 1.76
N LYS A 332 -3.22 -4.40 0.89
CA LYS A 332 -2.45 -3.26 0.36
C LYS A 332 -1.93 -2.40 1.52
N HIS A 333 -2.44 -1.18 1.68
CA HIS A 333 -2.20 -0.36 2.88
C HIS A 333 -3.51 0.08 3.55
N GLN A 334 -4.58 0.23 2.79
CA GLN A 334 -5.82 0.89 3.20
C GLN A 334 -7.05 -0.02 3.25
N ASN A 335 -6.99 -1.20 2.63
CA ASN A 335 -8.14 -2.12 2.61
C ASN A 335 -8.25 -2.86 3.95
N LEU A 336 -9.46 -3.31 4.28
CA LEU A 336 -9.79 -3.99 5.55
C LEU A 336 -9.49 -3.15 6.81
N SER A 337 -9.47 -1.83 6.68
CA SER A 337 -9.32 -0.91 7.80
C SER A 337 -10.64 -0.67 8.54
N GLN A 338 -10.57 -0.59 9.87
CA GLN A 338 -11.64 -0.03 10.69
C GLN A 338 -11.40 1.47 10.86
N TRP A 339 -12.36 2.31 10.45
CA TRP A 339 -12.24 3.75 10.65
C TRP A 339 -12.22 4.09 12.14
N ASP A 340 -11.47 5.15 12.49
CA ASP A 340 -11.40 5.72 13.85
C ASP A 340 -10.60 4.89 14.88
N VAL A 341 -9.88 3.85 14.44
CA VAL A 341 -8.89 3.15 15.28
C VAL A 341 -7.51 3.81 15.17
N VAL A 342 -6.65 3.58 16.17
CA VAL A 342 -5.29 4.15 16.22
C VAL A 342 -4.25 3.02 16.15
N PRO A 343 -3.47 2.90 15.05
CA PRO A 343 -2.38 1.93 14.94
C PRO A 343 -1.26 2.15 15.96
N LEU A 344 -0.87 1.07 16.65
CA LEU A 344 0.16 1.07 17.70
C LEU A 344 1.41 0.29 17.29
N LEU A 345 1.21 -0.89 16.70
CA LEU A 345 2.26 -1.79 16.21
C LEU A 345 1.79 -2.34 14.86
N ALA A 346 2.61 -2.25 13.84
CA ALA A 346 2.30 -2.74 12.50
C ALA A 346 3.46 -3.60 11.98
N LEU A 347 3.14 -4.70 11.32
CA LEU A 347 4.10 -5.57 10.66
C LEU A 347 3.79 -5.59 9.16
N ASP A 348 4.74 -5.09 8.36
CA ASP A 348 4.70 -5.16 6.90
C ASP A 348 4.93 -6.61 6.45
N VAL A 349 3.97 -7.20 5.73
CA VAL A 349 4.12 -8.52 5.11
C VAL A 349 3.95 -8.47 3.59
N TRP A 350 4.15 -7.29 3.00
CA TRP A 350 4.49 -7.18 1.58
C TRP A 350 5.79 -7.95 1.32
N GLU A 351 5.89 -8.63 0.18
CA GLU A 351 7.09 -9.42 -0.14
C GLU A 351 8.35 -8.54 -0.14
N HIS A 352 8.28 -7.27 -0.57
CA HIS A 352 9.42 -6.33 -0.52
C HIS A 352 10.04 -6.18 0.88
N ALA A 353 9.31 -6.47 1.96
CA ALA A 353 9.76 -6.26 3.33
C ALA A 353 10.66 -7.40 3.86
N TYR A 354 10.70 -8.55 3.17
CA TYR A 354 11.42 -9.72 3.66
C TYR A 354 12.02 -10.63 2.58
N TYR A 355 11.61 -10.49 1.33
CA TYR A 355 11.91 -11.50 0.31
C TYR A 355 13.41 -11.64 0.00
N LEU A 356 14.18 -10.55 0.15
CA LEU A 356 15.64 -10.60 -0.05
C LEU A 356 16.34 -11.52 0.96
N LYS A 357 15.85 -11.63 2.18
CA LYS A 357 16.48 -12.45 3.24
C LYS A 357 15.76 -13.77 3.48
N HIS A 358 14.43 -13.74 3.55
CA HIS A 358 13.60 -14.89 3.92
C HIS A 358 12.91 -15.56 2.73
N GLN A 359 13.01 -14.98 1.53
CA GLN A 359 12.38 -15.50 0.30
C GLN A 359 10.89 -15.81 0.53
N ASN A 360 10.42 -17.02 0.23
CA ASN A 360 9.03 -17.41 0.43
C ASN A 360 8.69 -17.79 1.89
N ASP A 361 9.66 -17.79 2.81
CA ASP A 361 9.46 -18.14 4.22
C ASP A 361 9.06 -16.92 5.06
N ARG A 362 7.85 -16.42 4.80
CA ARG A 362 7.22 -15.33 5.57
C ARG A 362 7.20 -15.64 7.08
N LYS A 363 7.06 -16.91 7.45
CA LYS A 363 6.99 -17.33 8.86
C LYS A 363 8.30 -17.06 9.60
N SER A 364 9.45 -17.37 8.99
CA SER A 364 10.76 -17.05 9.56
C SER A 364 10.98 -15.54 9.70
N TYR A 365 10.52 -14.75 8.72
CA TYR A 365 10.53 -13.29 8.82
C TYR A 365 9.75 -12.77 10.03
N ILE A 366 8.52 -13.25 10.24
CA ILE A 366 7.69 -12.86 11.39
C ILE A 366 8.40 -13.21 12.71
N GLN A 367 9.05 -14.36 12.79
CA GLN A 367 9.81 -14.78 13.98
C GLN A 367 11.02 -13.89 14.25
N ASP A 368 11.73 -13.45 13.21
CA ASP A 368 12.85 -12.54 13.31
C ASP A 368 12.42 -11.11 13.67
N TRP A 369 11.32 -10.63 13.09
CA TRP A 369 10.77 -9.31 13.37
C TRP A 369 10.43 -9.12 14.86
N TRP A 370 9.91 -10.15 15.53
CA TRP A 370 9.65 -10.09 16.98
C TRP A 370 10.88 -9.75 17.83
N LYS A 371 12.09 -10.01 17.31
CA LYS A 371 13.36 -9.74 18.03
C LYS A 371 13.79 -8.28 17.96
N VAL A 372 13.17 -7.47 17.09
CA VAL A 372 13.48 -6.04 16.92
C VAL A 372 12.34 -5.12 17.34
N VAL A 373 11.21 -5.64 17.82
CA VAL A 373 10.07 -4.81 18.24
C VAL A 373 10.45 -3.86 19.37
N HIS A 374 10.24 -2.57 19.17
CA HIS A 374 10.55 -1.51 20.11
C HIS A 374 9.36 -1.20 21.03
N TRP A 375 9.17 -2.02 22.07
CA TRP A 375 8.02 -1.91 22.96
C TRP A 375 7.89 -0.55 23.67
N GLN A 376 8.98 0.19 23.88
CA GLN A 376 8.92 1.52 24.50
C GLN A 376 8.21 2.53 23.60
N GLU A 377 8.46 2.52 22.29
CA GLU A 377 7.70 3.36 21.35
C GLU A 377 6.23 2.92 21.28
N VAL A 378 5.95 1.62 21.21
CA VAL A 378 4.56 1.11 21.18
C VAL A 378 3.80 1.53 22.45
N GLN A 379 4.44 1.46 23.62
CA GLN A 379 3.91 1.96 24.89
C GLN A 379 3.65 3.47 24.86
N ALA A 380 4.59 4.28 24.36
CA ALA A 380 4.44 5.72 24.26
C ALA A 380 3.29 6.12 23.31
N ARG A 381 3.07 5.36 22.24
CA ARG A 381 1.90 5.52 21.34
C ARG A 381 0.62 5.12 22.04
N TYR A 382 0.60 4.00 22.76
CA TYR A 382 -0.54 3.55 23.54
C TYR A 382 -0.95 4.59 24.61
N ASP A 383 0.00 5.18 25.33
CA ASP A 383 -0.27 6.19 26.36
C ASP A 383 -0.96 7.45 25.82
N LYS A 384 -0.75 7.76 24.54
CA LYS A 384 -1.45 8.84 23.83
C LYS A 384 -2.81 8.35 23.31
N ALA A 385 -2.83 7.20 22.64
CA ALA A 385 -4.01 6.64 22.00
C ALA A 385 -5.12 6.29 23.00
N SER A 386 -4.78 5.68 24.14
CA SER A 386 -5.73 5.26 25.18
C SER A 386 -6.49 6.41 25.85
N ARG A 387 -6.04 7.65 25.65
CA ARG A 387 -6.77 8.86 26.08
C ARG A 387 -7.91 9.22 25.14
N LEU A 388 -7.83 8.80 23.87
CA LEU A 388 -8.92 8.92 22.92
C LEU A 388 -9.95 7.83 23.20
N LYS A 389 -11.13 8.24 23.66
CA LYS A 389 -12.25 7.35 23.95
C LYS A 389 -13.52 7.95 23.39
N TRP A 390 -14.27 7.12 22.68
CA TRP A 390 -15.62 7.46 22.24
C TRP A 390 -16.64 6.75 23.11
N GLU A 391 -17.88 7.21 23.03
CA GLU A 391 -19.01 6.51 23.62
C GLU A 391 -19.12 5.10 22.99
N PRO A 392 -19.14 4.02 23.81
CA PRO A 392 -19.39 2.67 23.31
C PRO A 392 -20.88 2.52 22.95
N PHE A 393 -21.19 2.00 21.77
CA PHE A 393 -22.55 1.66 21.33
C PHE A 393 -22.61 0.31 20.64
#